data_AF-A0A8S3K0B8-F1
#
_entry.id   AF-A0A8S3K0B8-F1
#
_cell.length_a   1.000
_cell.length_b   1.000
_cell.length_c   1.000
_cell.angle_alpha   90.00
_cell.angle_beta   90.00
_cell.angle_gamma   90.00
#
_symmetry.space_group_name_H-M   'P 1'
#
loop_
_entity.id
_entity.type
_entity.pdbx_description
1 polymer ?
#
loop_
_entity_poly.entity_id
_entity_poly.type
_entity_poly.pdbx_seq_one_letter_code
_entity_poly.pdbx_strand_id
1 'polypeptide(L)'
;NNEKLVAEFQTELLKHRNNTQENNRDLSVNEKFTQFADYIREHSKEYFIKDQKYQKNTKEWFKYEIADIVDKKAKAYVQWQHHRRKIDENKYRNRYRMLAKTVKNKVEARQREYLEDISVDIENAVKDHDPATAFQTIRRLRGNGMNTEHIAIHDKDGNTLTNSEDRLNR
;
A
#
# COMPACT_ATOMS: atom_id res chain seq x y z
N ASN A 1 3.51 -1.35 8.29
CA ASN A 1 2.51 -2.42 8.54
C ASN A 1 2.87 -3.80 8.00
N ASN A 2 4.00 -3.98 7.30
CA ASN A 2 4.49 -5.32 6.92
C ASN A 2 4.90 -6.15 8.16
N GLU A 3 5.56 -5.52 9.14
CA GLU A 3 6.08 -6.21 10.33
C GLU A 3 4.99 -6.88 11.18
N LYS A 4 3.82 -6.26 11.31
CA LYS A 4 2.72 -6.82 12.11
C LYS A 4 2.07 -8.03 11.43
N LEU A 5 1.89 -7.98 10.11
CA LEU A 5 1.36 -9.11 9.33
C LEU A 5 2.38 -10.25 9.23
N VAL A 6 3.66 -9.91 9.07
CA VAL A 6 4.76 -10.88 9.14
C VAL A 6 4.82 -11.52 10.53
N ALA A 7 4.68 -10.74 11.60
CA ALA A 7 4.64 -11.26 12.97
C ALA A 7 3.40 -12.12 13.24
N GLU A 8 2.22 -11.73 12.76
CA GLU A 8 0.98 -12.51 12.87
C GLU A 8 1.11 -13.84 12.10
N PHE A 9 1.62 -13.80 10.86
CA PHE A 9 1.88 -15.01 10.06
C PHE A 9 2.95 -15.91 10.69
N GLN A 10 4.04 -15.34 11.22
CA GLN A 10 5.05 -16.09 11.96
C GLN A 10 4.48 -16.75 13.22
N THR A 11 3.62 -16.04 13.96
CA THR A 11 2.95 -16.57 15.16
C THR A 11 1.99 -17.70 14.80
N GLU A 12 1.26 -17.57 13.69
CA GLU A 12 0.35 -18.58 13.17
C GLU A 12 1.10 -19.83 12.66
N LEU A 13 2.23 -19.64 11.97
CA LEU A 13 3.12 -20.72 11.56
C LEU A 13 3.73 -21.48 12.74
N LEU A 14 4.15 -20.76 13.79
CA LEU A 14 4.68 -21.36 15.01
C LEU A 14 3.61 -22.19 15.74
N LYS A 15 2.37 -21.69 15.80
CA LYS A 15 1.23 -22.45 16.35
C LYS A 15 0.93 -23.70 15.55
N HIS A 16 0.92 -23.62 14.21
CA HIS A 16 0.68 -24.78 13.36
C HIS A 16 1.80 -25.81 13.49
N ARG A 17 3.08 -25.39 13.52
CA ARG A 17 4.23 -26.25 13.76
C ARG A 17 4.11 -27.01 15.09
N ASN A 18 3.70 -26.32 16.16
CA ASN A 18 3.58 -26.92 17.49
C ASN A 18 2.36 -27.86 17.60
N ASN A 19 1.22 -27.50 17.02
CA ASN A 19 0.03 -28.38 16.97
C ASN A 19 0.26 -29.66 16.14
N THR A 20 1.16 -29.61 15.14
CA THR A 20 1.55 -30.78 14.35
C THR A 20 2.39 -31.79 15.17
N GLN A 21 3.02 -31.35 16.28
CA GLN A 21 3.74 -32.24 17.19
C GLN A 21 2.81 -33.01 18.16
N GLU A 22 1.69 -32.42 18.57
CA GLU A 22 0.80 -33.04 19.56
C GLU A 22 -0.19 -34.05 18.96
N ASN A 23 -0.67 -33.82 17.73
CA ASN A 23 -1.74 -34.65 17.14
C ASN A 23 -1.28 -35.71 16.12
N ASN A 24 0.01 -35.79 15.79
CA ASN A 24 0.52 -36.69 14.73
C ASN A 24 1.84 -37.36 15.13
N ARG A 25 1.81 -38.24 16.12
CA ARG A 25 3.01 -39.01 16.53
C ARG A 25 3.45 -40.05 15.49
N ASP A 26 2.57 -40.46 14.58
CA ASP A 26 2.80 -41.55 13.62
C ASP A 26 3.24 -41.10 12.20
N LEU A 27 3.23 -39.80 11.90
CA LEU A 27 3.68 -39.29 10.60
C LEU A 27 5.20 -39.16 10.55
N SER A 28 5.80 -39.60 9.44
CA SER A 28 7.23 -39.42 9.21
C SER A 28 7.60 -37.94 9.08
N VAL A 29 8.87 -37.62 9.32
CA VAL A 29 9.39 -36.25 9.22
C VAL A 29 9.10 -35.63 7.85
N ASN A 30 9.17 -36.43 6.77
CA ASN A 30 8.85 -35.98 5.42
C ASN A 30 7.37 -35.65 5.25
N GLU A 31 6.47 -36.44 5.83
CA GLU A 31 5.02 -36.19 5.73
C GLU A 31 4.61 -34.94 6.50
N LYS A 32 5.23 -34.69 7.66
CA LYS A 32 5.05 -33.44 8.42
C LYS A 32 5.58 -32.24 7.66
N PHE A 33 6.72 -32.37 7.00
CA PHE A 33 7.28 -31.31 6.17
C PHE A 33 6.40 -31.01 4.95
N THR A 34 5.87 -32.05 4.30
CA THR A 34 4.94 -31.90 3.18
C THR A 34 3.64 -31.22 3.62
N GLN A 35 3.03 -31.63 4.74
CA GLN A 35 1.84 -30.96 5.28
C GLN A 35 2.10 -29.49 5.62
N PHE A 36 3.25 -29.18 6.22
CA PHE A 36 3.65 -27.80 6.51
C PHE A 36 3.88 -26.98 5.23
N ALA A 37 4.56 -27.55 4.24
CA ALA A 37 4.79 -26.91 2.95
C ALA A 37 3.50 -26.69 2.16
N ASP A 38 2.57 -27.64 2.21
CA ASP A 38 1.25 -27.54 1.59
C ASP A 38 0.39 -26.48 2.28
N TYR A 39 0.38 -26.44 3.62
CA TYR A 39 -0.27 -25.40 4.40
C TYR A 39 0.27 -24.01 4.05
N ILE A 40 1.60 -23.85 4.00
CA ILE A 40 2.23 -22.61 3.56
C ILE A 40 1.80 -22.27 2.13
N ARG A 41 1.82 -23.22 1.20
CA ARG A 41 1.49 -22.97 -0.21
C ARG A 41 0.03 -22.57 -0.41
N GLU A 42 -0.87 -23.11 0.40
CA GLU A 42 -2.31 -22.82 0.37
C GLU A 42 -2.63 -21.47 1.00
N HIS A 43 -2.08 -21.17 2.18
CA HIS A 43 -2.42 -19.98 2.96
C HIS A 43 -1.57 -18.75 2.60
N SER A 44 -0.33 -18.94 2.11
CA SER A 44 0.50 -17.83 1.62
C SER A 44 -0.17 -17.07 0.48
N LYS A 45 -0.81 -17.78 -0.46
CA LYS A 45 -1.53 -17.16 -1.57
C LYS A 45 -2.63 -16.22 -1.07
N GLU A 46 -3.39 -16.58 -0.05
CA GLU A 46 -4.45 -15.71 0.48
C GLU A 46 -3.91 -14.47 1.18
N TYR A 47 -2.81 -14.60 1.93
CA TYR A 47 -2.12 -13.48 2.58
C TYR A 47 -1.49 -12.53 1.54
N PHE A 48 -0.85 -13.05 0.50
CA PHE A 48 -0.21 -12.25 -0.55
C PHE A 48 -1.19 -11.67 -1.58
N ILE A 49 -2.30 -12.35 -1.92
CA ILE A 49 -3.36 -11.82 -2.81
C ILE A 49 -4.06 -10.62 -2.16
N LYS A 50 -4.28 -10.65 -0.84
CA LYS A 50 -4.79 -9.50 -0.07
C LYS A 50 -3.83 -8.32 -0.05
N ASP A 51 -2.53 -8.52 -0.24
CA ASP A 51 -1.56 -7.42 -0.35
C ASP A 51 -1.45 -6.91 -1.79
N GLN A 52 -1.37 -7.82 -2.76
CA GLN A 52 -1.19 -7.50 -4.18
C GLN A 52 -2.38 -6.74 -4.79
N LYS A 53 -3.62 -7.11 -4.44
CA LYS A 53 -4.83 -6.44 -4.95
C LYS A 53 -4.94 -4.98 -4.48
N TYR A 54 -4.32 -4.63 -3.36
CA TYR A 54 -4.34 -3.29 -2.80
C TYR A 54 -3.12 -2.47 -3.23
N GLN A 55 -1.93 -3.06 -3.39
CA GLN A 55 -0.73 -2.36 -3.83
C GLN A 55 -0.74 -2.01 -5.33
N LYS A 56 -1.29 -2.85 -6.21
CA LYS A 56 -1.07 -2.72 -7.66
C LYS A 56 -1.65 -1.46 -8.33
N ASN A 57 -2.59 -0.76 -7.67
CA ASN A 57 -3.31 0.39 -8.24
C ASN A 57 -3.54 1.55 -7.26
N THR A 58 -2.89 1.56 -6.10
CA THR A 58 -3.09 2.63 -5.12
C THR A 58 -1.97 3.66 -5.19
N LYS A 59 -2.35 4.93 -5.13
CA LYS A 59 -1.39 6.04 -5.04
C LYS A 59 -0.48 5.81 -3.83
N GLU A 60 0.82 6.11 -3.91
CA GLU A 60 1.82 5.81 -2.85
C GLU A 60 1.42 6.30 -1.45
N TRP A 61 0.61 7.34 -1.35
CA TRP A 61 0.11 7.86 -0.08
C TRP A 61 -1.00 7.02 0.55
N PHE A 62 -1.63 6.10 -0.17
CA PHE A 62 -2.83 5.37 0.25
C PHE A 62 -2.48 4.11 1.07
N LYS A 63 -2.49 4.25 2.40
CA LYS A 63 -2.15 3.19 3.36
C LYS A 63 -3.29 2.17 3.57
N TYR A 64 -2.95 0.96 4.01
CA TYR A 64 -3.88 -0.13 4.34
C TYR A 64 -5.04 0.29 5.26
N GLU A 65 -4.76 1.12 6.26
CA GLU A 65 -5.78 1.61 7.21
C GLU A 65 -6.86 2.49 6.54
N ILE A 66 -6.50 3.22 5.48
CA ILE A 66 -7.45 4.00 4.69
C ILE A 66 -8.26 3.06 3.81
N ALA A 67 -7.61 2.04 3.25
CA ALA A 67 -8.27 1.02 2.43
C ALA A 67 -9.36 0.25 3.19
N ASP A 68 -9.09 -0.15 4.43
CA ASP A 68 -10.07 -0.83 5.29
C ASP A 68 -11.29 0.07 5.59
N ILE A 69 -11.08 1.37 5.85
CA ILE A 69 -12.18 2.30 6.12
C ILE A 69 -12.97 2.59 4.83
N VAL A 70 -12.31 2.61 3.67
CA VAL A 70 -12.98 2.71 2.36
C VAL A 70 -13.84 1.48 2.07
N ASP A 71 -13.35 0.27 2.38
CA ASP A 71 -14.13 -0.97 2.24
C ASP A 71 -15.34 -0.98 3.20
N LYS A 72 -15.13 -0.57 4.46
CA LYS A 72 -16.22 -0.38 5.43
C LYS A 72 -17.26 0.62 4.93
N LYS A 73 -16.85 1.73 4.30
CA LYS A 73 -17.75 2.71 3.67
C LYS A 73 -18.54 2.06 2.52
N ALA A 74 -17.88 1.29 1.65
CA ALA A 74 -18.52 0.62 0.53
C ALA A 74 -19.58 -0.40 1.00
N LYS A 75 -19.23 -1.23 1.99
CA LYS A 75 -20.18 -2.16 2.65
C LYS A 75 -21.36 -1.41 3.27
N ALA A 76 -21.11 -0.29 3.95
CA ALA A 76 -22.18 0.53 4.54
C ALA A 76 -23.10 1.17 3.48
N TYR A 77 -22.57 1.53 2.31
CA TYR A 77 -23.37 2.02 1.19
C TYR A 77 -24.33 0.95 0.68
N VAL A 78 -23.83 -0.26 0.43
CA VAL A 78 -24.65 -1.41 0.00
C VAL A 78 -25.74 -1.71 1.02
N GLN A 79 -25.39 -1.72 2.31
CA GLN A 79 -26.36 -1.91 3.40
C GLN A 79 -27.44 -0.82 3.41
N TRP A 80 -27.07 0.45 3.19
CA TRP A 80 -28.07 1.52 3.04
C TRP A 80 -28.98 1.31 1.83
N GLN A 81 -28.44 0.89 0.67
CA GLN A 81 -29.27 0.59 -0.51
C GLN A 81 -30.28 -0.54 -0.25
N HIS A 82 -29.89 -1.61 0.45
CA HIS A 82 -30.79 -2.71 0.81
C HIS A 82 -31.90 -2.33 1.81
N HIS A 83 -31.69 -1.25 2.58
CA HIS A 83 -32.65 -0.75 3.57
C HIS A 83 -33.35 0.53 3.13
N ARG A 84 -33.19 0.92 1.86
CA ARG A 84 -33.85 2.10 1.29
C ARG A 84 -35.37 1.90 1.33
N ARG A 85 -36.11 2.94 1.74
CA ARG A 85 -37.56 2.96 1.95
C ARG A 85 -38.06 2.00 3.04
N LYS A 86 -37.18 1.46 3.88
CA LYS A 86 -37.54 0.67 5.06
C LYS A 86 -37.45 1.54 6.32
N ILE A 87 -38.09 1.08 7.40
CA ILE A 87 -38.13 1.78 8.70
C ILE A 87 -36.71 2.12 9.20
N ASP A 88 -35.75 1.22 8.99
CA ASP A 88 -34.35 1.39 9.42
C ASP A 88 -33.47 2.20 8.46
N GLU A 89 -34.00 2.79 7.37
CA GLU A 89 -33.19 3.49 6.36
C GLU A 89 -32.26 4.53 7.01
N ASN A 90 -32.80 5.35 7.92
CA ASN A 90 -32.06 6.44 8.55
C ASN A 90 -30.85 5.94 9.34
N LYS A 91 -30.94 4.77 9.98
CA LYS A 91 -29.84 4.15 10.71
C LYS A 91 -28.68 3.80 9.77
N TYR A 92 -28.98 3.14 8.65
CA TYR A 92 -27.95 2.74 7.68
C TYR A 92 -27.41 3.93 6.88
N ARG A 93 -28.27 4.90 6.55
CA ARG A 93 -27.87 6.16 5.90
C ARG A 93 -26.90 6.96 6.76
N ASN A 94 -27.18 7.09 8.06
CA ASN A 94 -26.31 7.80 8.99
C ASN A 94 -24.98 7.08 9.16
N ARG A 95 -24.97 5.74 9.26
CA ARG A 95 -23.74 4.94 9.29
C ARG A 95 -22.87 5.17 8.05
N TYR A 96 -23.47 5.13 6.86
CA TYR A 96 -22.77 5.43 5.60
C TYR A 96 -22.20 6.85 5.60
N ARG A 97 -23.00 7.86 6.01
CA ARG A 97 -22.57 9.27 6.05
C ARG A 97 -21.39 9.50 6.99
N MET A 98 -21.41 8.89 8.18
CA MET A 98 -20.29 9.01 9.13
C MET A 98 -19.02 8.41 8.52
N LEU A 99 -19.10 7.19 7.98
CA LEU A 99 -17.96 6.55 7.33
C LEU A 99 -17.45 7.34 6.12
N ALA A 100 -18.35 7.93 5.33
CA ALA A 100 -17.97 8.80 4.22
C ALA A 100 -17.17 10.03 4.67
N LYS A 101 -17.58 10.67 5.78
CA LYS A 101 -16.84 11.78 6.38
C LYS A 101 -15.48 11.34 6.93
N THR A 102 -15.43 10.21 7.62
CA THR A 102 -14.16 9.64 8.13
C THR A 102 -13.17 9.32 7.01
N VAL A 103 -13.64 8.68 5.93
CA VAL A 103 -12.81 8.40 4.75
C VAL A 103 -12.24 9.70 4.18
N LYS A 104 -13.10 10.71 3.96
CA LYS A 104 -12.66 12.00 3.41
C LYS A 104 -11.54 12.61 4.26
N ASN A 105 -11.77 12.75 5.56
CA ASN A 105 -10.81 13.37 6.47
C ASN A 105 -9.47 12.61 6.51
N LYS A 106 -9.51 11.27 6.55
CA LYS A 106 -8.29 10.46 6.57
C LYS A 106 -7.50 10.53 5.26
N VAL A 107 -8.21 10.52 4.12
CA VAL A 107 -7.58 10.69 2.80
C VAL A 107 -6.92 12.06 2.70
N GLU A 108 -7.60 13.14 3.09
CA GLU A 108 -7.06 14.50 3.05
C GLU A 108 -5.89 14.71 4.01
N ALA A 109 -5.96 14.14 5.22
CA ALA A 109 -4.83 14.18 6.16
C ALA A 109 -3.60 13.46 5.58
N ARG A 110 -3.79 12.25 5.04
CA ARG A 110 -2.66 11.48 4.52
C ARG A 110 -2.08 12.06 3.22
N GLN A 111 -2.91 12.69 2.40
CA GLN A 111 -2.43 13.44 1.24
C GLN A 111 -1.55 14.62 1.66
N ARG A 112 -1.91 15.35 2.73
CA ARG A 112 -1.08 16.43 3.27
C ARG A 112 0.25 15.93 3.80
N GLU A 113 0.23 14.89 4.64
CA GLU A 113 1.46 14.25 5.13
C GLU A 113 2.38 13.84 3.99
N TYR A 114 1.84 13.21 2.94
CA TYR A 114 2.65 12.80 1.79
C TYR A 114 3.22 13.97 0.99
N LEU A 115 2.50 15.08 0.87
CA LEU A 115 3.03 16.29 0.22
C LEU A 115 4.11 16.95 1.08
N GLU A 116 3.98 16.91 2.40
CA GLU A 116 5.02 17.37 3.33
C GLU A 116 6.27 16.49 3.22
N ASP A 117 6.12 15.16 3.27
CA ASP A 117 7.20 14.18 3.08
C ASP A 117 7.96 14.47 1.77
N ILE A 118 7.23 14.64 0.65
CA ILE A 118 7.84 14.96 -0.65
C ILE A 118 8.53 16.33 -0.65
N SER A 119 7.96 17.32 0.01
CA SER A 119 8.56 18.66 0.05
C SER A 119 9.91 18.61 0.76
N VAL A 120 10.01 17.84 1.85
CA VAL A 120 11.27 17.58 2.55
C VAL A 120 12.27 16.85 1.64
N ASP A 121 11.83 15.83 0.90
CA ASP A 121 12.70 15.11 -0.04
C ASP A 121 13.24 16.03 -1.15
N ILE A 122 12.39 16.92 -1.68
CA ILE A 122 12.82 17.93 -2.67
C ILE A 122 13.82 18.90 -2.06
N GLU A 123 13.57 19.40 -0.85
CA GLU A 123 14.50 20.32 -0.15
C GLU A 123 15.86 19.67 0.09
N ASN A 124 15.88 18.40 0.52
CA ASN A 124 17.12 17.66 0.73
C ASN A 124 17.86 17.44 -0.59
N ALA A 125 17.16 17.04 -1.65
CA ALA A 125 17.78 16.89 -2.98
C ALA A 125 18.40 18.21 -3.48
N VAL A 126 17.75 19.35 -3.23
CA VAL A 126 18.33 20.67 -3.55
C VAL A 126 19.56 20.99 -2.70
N LYS A 127 19.54 20.68 -1.40
CA LYS A 127 20.69 20.88 -0.49
C LYS A 127 21.88 19.99 -0.86
N ASP A 128 21.62 18.78 -1.30
CA ASP A 128 22.64 17.78 -1.69
C ASP A 128 23.17 18.01 -3.12
N HIS A 129 22.82 19.14 -3.75
CA HIS A 129 23.18 19.47 -5.12
C HIS A 129 22.75 18.41 -6.16
N ASP A 130 21.61 17.75 -5.91
CA ASP A 130 20.95 16.82 -6.83
C ASP A 130 19.65 17.43 -7.41
N PRO A 131 19.76 18.39 -8.35
CA PRO A 131 18.60 18.99 -8.99
C PRO A 131 17.81 17.99 -9.85
N ALA A 132 18.43 16.86 -10.22
CA ALA A 132 17.78 15.86 -11.05
C ALA A 132 16.69 15.10 -10.30
N THR A 133 17.00 14.67 -9.09
CA THR A 133 16.02 14.01 -8.22
C THR A 133 14.90 14.97 -7.82
N ALA A 134 15.23 16.22 -7.47
CA ALA A 134 14.23 17.25 -7.17
C ALA A 134 13.26 17.47 -8.34
N PHE A 135 13.78 17.61 -9.56
CA PHE A 135 12.99 17.84 -10.76
C PHE A 135 12.11 16.63 -11.13
N GLN A 136 12.65 15.41 -11.01
CA GLN A 136 11.90 14.17 -11.22
C GLN A 136 10.69 14.07 -10.29
N THR A 137 10.88 14.36 -9.00
CA THR A 137 9.82 14.32 -7.98
C THR A 137 8.73 15.36 -8.24
N ILE A 138 9.10 16.61 -8.56
CA ILE A 138 8.14 17.68 -8.90
C ILE A 138 7.32 17.33 -10.14
N ARG A 139 7.98 16.79 -11.18
CA ARG A 139 7.30 16.44 -12.45
C ARG A 139 6.35 15.27 -12.27
N ARG A 140 6.73 14.29 -11.44
CA ARG A 140 5.87 13.17 -11.04
C ARG A 140 4.60 13.64 -10.33
N LEU A 141 4.71 14.64 -9.44
CA LEU A 141 3.56 15.26 -8.77
C LEU A 141 2.61 15.98 -9.75
N ARG A 142 3.15 16.59 -10.82
CA ARG A 142 2.36 17.31 -11.83
C ARG A 142 1.49 16.39 -12.71
N GLY A 143 1.69 15.07 -12.65
CA GLY A 143 0.85 14.09 -13.35
C GLY A 143 1.15 13.93 -14.84
N ASN A 144 2.30 14.39 -15.31
CA ASN A 144 2.73 14.15 -16.69
C ASN A 144 3.41 12.78 -16.77
N GLY A 145 2.72 11.77 -17.31
CA GLY A 145 3.25 10.45 -17.64
C GLY A 145 4.28 10.46 -18.79
N MET A 146 5.24 11.40 -18.77
CA MET A 146 6.38 11.41 -19.68
C MET A 146 7.57 10.78 -18.98
N ASN A 147 8.27 9.88 -19.69
CA ASN A 147 9.53 9.24 -19.29
C ASN A 147 10.41 10.17 -18.47
N THR A 148 10.47 9.92 -17.15
CA THR A 148 11.36 10.62 -16.21
C THR A 148 12.83 10.24 -16.39
N GLU A 149 13.11 9.20 -17.20
CA GLU A 149 14.42 8.60 -17.40
C GLU A 149 15.29 9.31 -18.45
N HIS A 150 14.69 10.06 -19.40
CA HIS A 150 15.41 10.64 -20.54
C HIS A 150 15.20 12.15 -20.71
N ILE A 151 15.51 12.95 -19.68
CA ILE A 151 15.37 14.41 -19.77
C ILE A 151 16.67 15.08 -19.40
N ALA A 152 17.20 15.84 -20.36
CA ALA A 152 18.29 16.77 -20.16
C ALA A 152 17.81 17.92 -19.25
N ILE A 153 18.49 18.13 -18.13
CA ILE A 153 18.24 19.25 -17.23
C ILE A 153 19.18 20.37 -17.63
N HIS A 154 18.69 21.58 -17.82
CA HIS A 154 19.53 22.73 -18.19
C HIS A 154 19.69 23.71 -17.03
N ASP A 155 20.83 24.40 -16.95
CA ASP A 155 21.03 25.54 -16.09
C ASP A 155 20.33 26.80 -16.64
N LYS A 156 20.43 27.91 -15.89
CA LYS A 156 19.87 29.22 -16.30
C LYS A 156 20.49 29.79 -17.57
N ASP A 157 21.67 29.31 -17.96
CA ASP A 157 22.47 29.77 -19.09
C ASP A 157 22.29 28.82 -20.31
N GLY A 158 21.46 27.78 -20.18
CA GLY A 158 21.13 26.81 -21.22
C GLY A 158 22.04 25.57 -21.27
N ASN A 159 23.01 25.44 -20.37
CA ASN A 159 23.94 24.31 -20.34
C ASN A 159 23.29 23.08 -19.71
N THR A 160 23.49 21.90 -20.31
CA THR A 160 22.94 20.63 -19.79
C THR A 160 23.70 20.18 -18.52
N LEU A 161 22.99 20.12 -17.39
CA LEU A 161 23.46 19.67 -16.07
C LEU A 161 23.47 18.15 -15.89
N THR A 162 22.57 17.42 -16.56
CA THR A 162 22.57 15.94 -16.57
C THR A 162 22.10 15.44 -17.93
N ASN A 163 22.84 14.51 -18.53
CA ASN A 163 22.43 13.83 -19.76
C ASN A 163 21.92 12.43 -19.44
N SER A 164 20.98 11.92 -20.22
CA SER A 164 20.41 10.58 -20.05
C SER A 164 21.45 9.45 -20.24
N GLU A 165 22.59 9.76 -20.87
CA GLU A 165 23.73 8.85 -21.05
C GLU A 165 24.60 8.69 -19.78
N ASP A 166 24.61 9.67 -18.86
CA ASP A 166 25.43 9.60 -17.63
C ASP A 166 24.92 8.55 -16.63
N ARG A 167 23.64 8.15 -16.74
CA ARG A 167 23.03 7.13 -15.88
C ARG A 167 23.29 5.69 -16.34
N LEU A 168 23.70 5.47 -17.58
CA LEU A 168 23.98 4.12 -18.12
C LEU A 168 25.39 3.59 -17.76
N ASN A 169 26.26 4.46 -17.24
CA ASN A 169 27.65 4.12 -16.89
C ASN A 169 27.92 4.10 -15.37
N ARG A 170 26.88 3.94 -14.53
CA ARG A 170 27.03 3.75 -13.07
C ARG A 170 26.54 2.38 -12.62
#